data_AF-A0A0A1WB51-F1
#
_entry.id   AF-A0A0A1WB51-F1
#
_cell.length_a   1.000
_cell.length_b   1.000
_cell.length_c   1.000
_cell.angle_alpha   90.00
_cell.angle_beta   90.00
_cell.angle_gamma   90.00
#
_symmetry.space_group_name_H-M   'P 1'
#
loop_
_entity.id
_entity.type
_entity.pdbx_description
1 polymer ?
#
loop_
_entity_poly.entity_id
_entity_poly.type
_entity_poly.pdbx_seq_one_letter_code
_entity_poly.pdbx_strand_id
1 'polypeptide(L)' 'MKIGWSTDPSERLYRLQTGRASRLHIWADVSGTKADESVYHNRFADAWVGGEWFARTPAPEALIA' A
#
# COMPACT_ATOMS: atom_id res chain seq x y z
N MET A 1 2.01 -2.76 -6.21
CA MET A 1 2.15 -2.43 -4.78
C MET A 1 0.80 -1.94 -4.28
N LYS A 2 0.34 -2.36 -3.09
CA LYS A 2 -0.87 -1.80 -2.47
C LYS A 2 -0.48 -0.71 -1.47
N ILE A 3 -1.21 0.40 -1.44
CA ILE A 3 -1.06 1.44 -0.41
C ILE A 3 -2.41 1.60 0.27
N GLY A 4 -2.43 1.54 1.60
CA GLY A 4 -3.65 1.72 2.39
C GLY A 4 -3.36 1.98 3.86
N TRP A 5 -4.33 2.55 4.57
CA TRP A 5 -4.23 2.82 6.01
C TRP A 5 -4.86 1.71 6.86
N SER A 6 -4.24 1.43 8.01
CA SER A 6 -4.78 0.50 9.01
C SER A 6 -4.24 0.82 10.41
N THR A 7 -5.06 0.60 11.42
CA THR A 7 -4.63 0.57 12.83
C THR A 7 -3.98 -0.76 13.23
N ASP A 8 -4.20 -1.82 12.44
CA ASP A 8 -3.58 -3.13 12.59
C ASP A 8 -3.18 -3.68 11.20
N PRO A 9 -1.99 -3.31 10.71
CA PRO A 9 -1.50 -3.76 9.41
C PRO A 9 -1.41 -5.30 9.29
N SER A 10 -1.14 -6.00 10.40
CA SER A 10 -1.01 -7.46 10.43
C SER A 10 -2.36 -8.15 10.22
N GLU A 11 -3.39 -7.71 10.93
CA GLU A 11 -4.76 -8.22 10.71
C GLU A 11 -5.24 -7.91 9.29
N ARG A 12 -4.97 -6.69 8.80
CA ARG A 12 -5.32 -6.29 7.43
C ARG A 12 -4.64 -7.17 6.38
N LEU A 13 -3.34 -7.49 6.56
CA LEU A 13 -2.61 -8.39 5.69
C LEU A 13 -3.22 -9.80 5.69
N TYR A 14 -3.55 -10.33 6.87
CA TYR A 14 -4.19 -11.64 7.02
C TYR A 14 -5.50 -11.72 6.24
N ARG A 15 -6.38 -10.73 6.39
CA ARG A 15 -7.64 -10.66 5.64
C ARG A 15 -7.41 -10.57 4.14
N LEU A 16 -6.47 -9.73 3.68
CA LEU A 16 -6.13 -9.60 2.26
C LEU A 16 -5.52 -10.86 1.65
N GLN A 17 -4.77 -11.64 2.44
CA GLN A 17 -4.14 -12.88 1.99
C GLN A 17 -5.17 -13.91 1.54
N THR A 18 -6.37 -13.94 2.13
CA THR A 18 -7.43 -14.88 1.75
C THR A 18 -7.88 -14.76 0.29
N GLY A 19 -7.75 -13.55 -0.28
CA GLY A 19 -8.10 -13.27 -1.68
C GLY A 19 -6.94 -13.46 -2.67
N ARG A 20 -5.77 -13.96 -2.23
CA ARG A 20 -4.56 -14.09 -3.06
C ARG A 20 -3.82 -15.39 -2.78
N ALA A 21 -3.59 -16.20 -3.82
CA ALA A 21 -2.83 -17.44 -3.71
C ALA A 21 -1.34 -17.19 -3.39
N SER A 22 -0.78 -16.08 -3.88
CA SER A 22 0.61 -15.70 -3.60
C SER A 22 0.73 -15.00 -2.24
N ARG A 23 1.81 -15.30 -1.50
CA ARG A 23 2.09 -14.67 -0.20
C ARG A 23 2.30 -13.17 -0.34
N LEU A 24 1.57 -12.41 0.46
CA LEU A 24 1.69 -10.97 0.59
C LEU A 24 2.67 -10.63 1.72
N HIS A 25 3.38 -9.53 1.52
CA HIS A 25 4.32 -8.98 2.50
C HIS A 25 4.01 -7.49 2.68
N ILE A 26 4.15 -7.01 3.91
CA ILE A 26 4.23 -5.58 4.18
C ILE A 26 5.68 -5.19 3.90
N TRP A 27 5.87 -4.30 2.94
CA TRP A 27 7.20 -3.82 2.55
C TRP A 27 7.63 -2.58 3.33
N ALA A 28 6.67 -1.76 3.75
CA ALA A 28 6.89 -0.60 4.59
C ALA A 28 5.62 -0.31 5.40
N ASP A 29 5.78 0.21 6.59
CA ASP A 29 4.73 0.87 7.38
C ASP A 29 5.20 2.28 7.74
N VAL A 30 4.27 3.23 7.69
CA VAL A 30 4.51 4.62 8.05
C VAL A 30 3.44 5.05 9.02
N SER A 31 3.84 5.58 10.16
CA SER A 31 2.89 6.14 11.13
C SER A 31 2.10 7.28 10.49
N GLY A 32 0.78 7.20 10.58
CA GLY A 32 -0.10 8.17 9.97
C GLY A 32 -1.58 7.86 10.17
N THR A 33 -2.39 8.65 9.49
CA THR A 33 -3.84 8.64 9.54
C THR A 33 -4.43 8.21 8.20
N LYS A 34 -5.74 8.00 8.18
CA LYS A 34 -6.47 7.77 6.93
C LYS A 34 -6.33 8.93 5.92
N ALA A 35 -6.07 10.15 6.39
CA ALA A 35 -5.84 11.29 5.50
C ALA A 35 -4.50 11.16 4.77
N ASP A 36 -3.47 10.62 5.44
CA ASP A 36 -2.15 10.42 4.85
C ASP A 36 -2.17 9.39 3.71
N GLU A 37 -3.07 8.39 3.78
CA GLU A 37 -3.32 7.49 2.65
C GLU A 37 -3.68 8.26 1.38
N SER A 38 -4.59 9.24 1.49
CA SER A 38 -5.00 10.06 0.34
C SER A 38 -3.85 10.90 -0.20
N VAL A 39 -2.95 11.38 0.67
CA VAL A 39 -1.74 12.10 0.26
C VAL A 39 -0.83 11.19 -0.58
N TYR A 40 -0.62 9.94 -0.16
CA TYR A 40 0.20 9.00 -0.93
C TYR A 40 -0.47 8.57 -2.23
N HIS A 41 -1.79 8.39 -2.24
CA HIS A 41 -2.54 8.09 -3.46
C HIS A 41 -2.41 9.23 -4.48
N ASN A 42 -2.54 10.48 -4.05
CA ASN A 42 -2.34 11.65 -4.91
C ASN A 42 -0.87 11.78 -5.36
N ARG A 43 0.08 11.58 -4.44
CA ARG A 43 1.52 11.65 -4.73
C ARG A 43 1.96 10.63 -5.77
N PHE A 44 1.35 9.45 -5.80
CA PHE A 44 1.69 8.36 -6.71
C PHE A 44 0.63 8.12 -7.79
N ALA A 45 -0.19 9.14 -8.10
CA ALA A 45 -1.26 9.04 -9.10
C ALA A 45 -0.73 8.59 -10.47
N ASP A 46 0.48 9.03 -10.86
CA ASP A 46 1.13 8.62 -12.12
C ASP A 46 1.46 7.12 -12.19
N ALA A 47 1.53 6.45 -11.03
CA ALA A 47 1.76 5.01 -10.93
C ALA A 47 0.46 4.23 -10.68
N TRP A 48 -0.71 4.87 -10.67
CA TRP A 48 -1.98 4.22 -10.34
C TRP A 48 -2.38 3.19 -11.40
N VAL A 49 -2.71 1.98 -10.95
CA VAL A 49 -3.14 0.87 -11.81
C VAL A 49 -4.64 0.58 -11.65
N GLY A 50 -5.21 0.91 -10.49
CA GLY A 50 -6.62 0.68 -10.20
C GLY A 50 -6.89 0.43 -8.72
N GLY A 51 -7.95 1.03 -8.18
CA GLY A 51 -8.28 0.93 -6.74
C GLY A 51 -7.13 1.42 -5.87
N GLU A 52 -6.65 0.56 -4.97
CA GLU A 52 -5.51 0.84 -4.07
C GLU A 52 -4.17 0.28 -4.62
N TRP A 53 -4.09 -0.04 -5.92
CA TRP A 53 -2.92 -0.67 -6.54
C TRP A 53 -2.11 0.30 -7.40
N PHE A 54 -0.79 0.26 -7.21
CA PHE A 54 0.19 1.09 -7.90
C PHE A 54 1.27 0.23 -8.58
N ALA A 55 1.77 0.68 -9.72
CA ALA A 55 2.91 0.10 -10.41
C ALA A 55 4.20 0.30 -9.58
N ARG A 56 5.18 -0.60 -9.78
CA ARG A 56 6.51 -0.47 -9.16
C ARG A 56 7.36 0.50 -9.99
N THR A 57 7.08 1.79 -9.86
CA THR A 57 7.92 2.86 -10.43
C THR A 57 8.87 3.40 -9.36
N PRO A 58 9.90 4.18 -9.72
CA PRO A 58 10.88 4.66 -8.75
C PRO A 58 10.28 5.43 -7.56
N ALA A 59 9.20 6.18 -7.77
CA ALA A 59 8.60 7.00 -6.71
C ALA A 59 7.95 6.17 -5.57
N PRO A 60 7.05 5.21 -5.82
CA PRO A 60 6.58 4.27 -4.80
C PRO A 60 7.69 3.36 -4.24
N GLU A 61 8.66 2.95 -5.05
CA GLU A 61 9.76 2.08 -4.57
C GLU A 61 10.67 2.80 -3.57
N ALA A 62 10.90 4.10 -3.73
CA ALA A 62 11.66 4.90 -2.77
C ALA A 62 11.04 4.98 -1.37
N LEU A 63 9.77 4.58 -1.19
CA LEU A 63 9.11 4.52 0.12
C LEU A 63 9.43 3.22 0.89
N ILE A 64 10.00 2.21 0.22
CA ILE A 64 10.26 0.87 0.78
C ILE A 64 11.74 0.67 1.16
N ALA A 65 12.62 1.59 0.76
CA ALA A 65 14.07 1.47 0.93
C ALA A 65 14.54 1.77 2.37
#